data_AF-H1YJ11-F1
#
_entry.id   AF-H1YJ11-F1
#
_cell.length_a   1.000
_cell.length_b   1.000
_cell.length_c   1.000
_cell.angle_alpha   90.00
_cell.angle_beta   90.00
_cell.angle_gamma   90.00
#
_symmetry.space_group_name_H-M   'P 1'
#
loop_
_entity.id
_entity.type
_entity.pdbx_description
1 polymer ?
#
loop_
_entity_poly.entity_id
_entity_poly.type
_entity_poly.pdbx_seq_one_letter_code
_entity_poly.pdbx_strand_id
1 'polypeptide(L)'
;MATLTTQHAQWTTQEGKKEQESNLWNKWLAFADSQASKKTMWFMVALMGQGVLFLPIPALLMYYFDAPIYVLAITLGLFFANFIAGMGGSNIRTTLSLFALSIITHLIMLLVFIL
;
A
#
# COMPACT_ATOMS: atom_id res chain seq x y z
N MET A 1 -36.60 -41.03 -46.20
CA MET A 1 -35.77 -40.87 -44.99
C MET A 1 -35.37 -39.41 -44.91
N ALA A 2 -35.91 -38.67 -43.94
CA ALA A 2 -35.60 -37.25 -43.74
C ALA A 2 -34.55 -37.16 -42.62
N THR A 3 -33.38 -36.63 -42.94
CA THR A 3 -32.30 -36.42 -41.96
C THR A 3 -32.51 -35.06 -41.30
N LEU A 4 -32.77 -35.04 -40.00
CA LEU A 4 -32.87 -33.80 -39.22
C LEU A 4 -31.45 -33.30 -38.90
N THR A 5 -31.09 -32.13 -39.43
CA THR A 5 -29.86 -31.41 -39.04
C THR A 5 -30.11 -30.66 -37.74
N THR A 6 -29.60 -31.17 -36.62
CA THR A 6 -29.60 -30.45 -35.35
C THR A 6 -28.48 -29.40 -35.39
N GLN A 7 -28.84 -28.13 -35.65
CA GLN A 7 -27.96 -27.00 -35.39
C GLN A 7 -27.74 -26.91 -33.87
N HIS A 8 -26.53 -27.22 -33.41
CA HIS A 8 -26.13 -26.93 -32.04
C HIS A 8 -26.09 -25.42 -31.86
N ALA A 9 -26.99 -24.90 -31.02
CA ALA A 9 -26.97 -23.51 -30.59
C ALA A 9 -25.67 -23.25 -29.81
N GLN A 10 -24.74 -22.53 -30.43
CA GLN A 10 -23.53 -22.07 -29.77
C GLN A 10 -23.87 -20.79 -29.02
N TRP A 11 -24.25 -20.93 -27.76
CA TRP A 11 -24.43 -19.81 -26.86
C TRP A 11 -23.07 -19.15 -26.65
N THR A 12 -22.81 -18.05 -27.35
CA THR A 12 -21.77 -17.11 -26.95
C THR A 12 -22.26 -16.45 -25.68
N THR A 13 -21.90 -17.02 -24.54
CA THR A 13 -21.92 -16.31 -23.27
C THR A 13 -20.95 -15.15 -23.46
N GLN A 14 -21.46 -13.98 -23.87
CA GLN A 14 -20.76 -12.75 -23.57
C GLN A 14 -20.76 -12.70 -22.05
N GLU A 15 -19.69 -13.19 -21.44
CA GLU A 15 -19.32 -12.78 -20.10
C GLU A 15 -19.28 -11.26 -20.17
N GLY A 16 -20.37 -10.64 -19.71
CA GLY A 16 -20.42 -9.20 -19.58
C GLY A 16 -19.18 -8.84 -18.80
N LYS A 17 -18.22 -8.18 -19.48
CA LYS A 17 -17.16 -7.47 -18.79
C LYS A 17 -17.92 -6.54 -17.87
N LYS A 18 -18.05 -6.92 -16.60
CA LYS A 18 -18.43 -5.99 -15.55
C LYS A 18 -17.43 -4.87 -15.73
N GLU A 19 -17.88 -3.73 -16.22
CA GLU A 19 -17.12 -2.51 -16.11
C GLU A 19 -16.79 -2.42 -14.63
N GLN A 20 -15.56 -2.79 -14.27
CA GLN A 20 -15.08 -2.58 -12.92
C GLN A 20 -15.10 -1.06 -12.80
N GLU A 21 -16.13 -0.53 -12.14
CA GLU A 21 -16.14 0.84 -11.66
C GLU A 21 -14.72 1.13 -11.15
N SER A 22 -14.07 2.11 -11.78
CA SER A 22 -12.65 2.38 -11.58
C SER A 22 -12.44 3.01 -10.19
N ASN A 23 -12.62 2.20 -9.16
CA ASN A 23 -12.42 2.61 -7.79
C ASN A 23 -10.92 2.90 -7.57
N LEU A 24 -10.63 3.93 -6.78
CA LEU A 24 -9.28 4.35 -6.42
C LEU A 24 -8.45 3.18 -5.88
N TRP A 25 -9.09 2.24 -5.18
CA TRP A 25 -8.43 1.02 -4.72
C TRP A 25 -7.92 0.14 -5.86
N ASN A 26 -8.72 -0.09 -6.91
CA ASN A 26 -8.28 -0.87 -8.07
C ASN A 26 -7.13 -0.18 -8.83
N LYS A 27 -7.16 1.16 -8.89
CA LYS A 27 -6.06 1.94 -9.48
C LYS A 27 -4.77 1.82 -8.65
N TRP A 28 -4.88 1.87 -7.31
CA TRP A 28 -3.75 1.65 -6.41
C TRP A 28 -3.15 0.25 -6.56
N LEU A 29 -3.99 -0.80 -6.61
CA LEU A 29 -3.52 -2.17 -6.81
C LEU A 29 -2.79 -2.33 -8.15
N ALA A 30 -3.36 -1.80 -9.24
CA ALA A 30 -2.73 -1.83 -10.56
C ALA A 30 -1.37 -1.09 -10.56
N PHE A 31 -1.28 0.05 -9.88
CA PHE A 31 -0.02 0.75 -9.69
C PHE A 31 0.97 -0.12 -8.90
N ALA A 32 0.57 -0.67 -7.75
CA ALA A 32 1.45 -1.48 -6.93
C ALA A 32 1.96 -2.72 -7.67
N ASP A 33 1.12 -3.37 -8.47
CA ASP A 33 1.51 -4.50 -9.32
C ASP A 33 2.52 -4.11 -10.40
N SER A 34 2.35 -2.93 -11.01
CA SER A 34 3.32 -2.41 -11.98
C SER A 34 4.72 -2.22 -11.40
N GLN A 35 4.83 -2.12 -10.07
CA GLN A 35 6.07 -1.93 -9.34
C GLN A 35 6.70 -3.25 -8.84
N ALA A 36 6.08 -4.41 -9.11
CA ALA A 36 6.53 -5.70 -8.58
C ALA A 36 8.00 -6.02 -8.90
N SER A 37 8.47 -5.71 -10.12
CA SER A 37 9.87 -5.92 -10.54
C SER A 37 10.87 -5.06 -9.78
N LYS A 38 10.41 -3.95 -9.19
CA LYS A 38 11.23 -2.97 -8.45
C LYS A 38 11.09 -3.11 -6.93
N LYS A 39 10.64 -4.28 -6.44
CA LYS A 39 10.38 -4.49 -5.01
C LYS A 39 11.55 -4.12 -4.10
N THR A 40 12.77 -4.55 -4.45
CA THR A 40 13.97 -4.24 -3.65
C THR A 40 14.25 -2.74 -3.59
N MET A 41 14.07 -2.02 -4.70
CA MET A 41 14.20 -0.57 -4.75
C MET A 41 13.20 0.10 -3.82
N TRP A 42 11.93 -0.33 -3.88
CA TRP A 42 10.88 0.18 -3.00
C TRP A 42 11.15 -0.10 -1.52
N PHE A 43 11.73 -1.26 -1.20
CA PHE A 43 12.20 -1.53 0.15
C PHE A 43 13.29 -0.56 0.60
N MET A 44 14.29 -0.27 -0.25
CA MET A 44 15.34 0.70 0.09
C MET A 44 14.78 2.11 0.27
N VAL A 45 13.86 2.54 -0.61
CA VAL A 45 13.15 3.82 -0.48
C VAL A 45 12.39 3.88 0.84
N ALA A 46 11.67 2.82 1.20
CA ALA A 46 10.97 2.75 2.47
C ALA A 46 11.95 2.82 3.66
N LEU A 47 13.07 2.10 3.61
CA LEU A 47 14.10 2.13 4.66
C LEU A 47 14.70 3.53 4.85
N MET A 48 15.06 4.19 3.75
CA MET A 48 15.59 5.56 3.79
C MET A 48 14.54 6.54 4.30
N GLY A 49 13.29 6.46 3.80
CA GLY A 49 12.21 7.33 4.25
C GLY A 49 11.92 7.15 5.74
N GLN A 50 11.75 5.90 6.20
CA GLN A 50 11.47 5.65 7.62
C GLN A 50 12.67 6.04 8.50
N GLY A 51 13.88 5.63 8.13
CA GLY A 51 15.08 5.82 8.95
C GLY A 51 15.56 7.28 9.01
N VAL A 52 15.49 8.00 7.90
CA VAL A 52 16.02 9.37 7.80
C VAL A 52 14.95 10.42 8.06
N LEU A 53 13.75 10.26 7.49
CA LEU A 53 12.71 11.30 7.59
C LEU A 53 11.82 11.11 8.81
N PHE A 54 11.48 9.88 9.18
CA PHE A 54 10.43 9.63 10.19
C PHE A 54 10.95 9.38 11.59
N LEU A 55 12.09 8.70 11.76
CA LEU A 55 12.68 8.54 13.10
C LEU A 55 12.97 9.86 13.84
N PRO A 56 13.34 10.98 13.18
CA PRO A 56 13.50 12.26 13.86
C PRO A 56 12.18 12.93 14.28
N ILE A 57 11.03 12.55 13.68
CA ILE A 57 9.74 13.22 13.94
C ILE A 57 9.32 13.09 15.42
N PRO A 58 9.33 11.89 16.05
CA PRO A 58 9.03 11.79 17.48
C PRO A 58 9.94 12.66 18.34
N ALA A 59 11.24 12.72 18.05
CA ALA A 59 12.15 13.57 18.82
C ALA A 59 11.77 15.05 18.70
N LEU A 60 11.45 15.52 17.50
CA LEU A 60 10.98 16.89 17.27
C LEU A 60 9.66 17.16 18.00
N LEU A 61 8.68 16.28 17.87
CA LEU A 61 7.35 16.46 18.48
C LEU A 61 7.40 16.39 20.02
N MET A 62 8.15 15.44 20.58
CA MET A 62 8.27 15.29 22.03
C MET A 62 9.03 16.46 22.66
N TYR A 63 10.10 16.93 22.01
CA TYR A 63 10.94 17.98 22.59
C TYR A 63 10.33 19.38 22.45
N TYR A 64 9.72 19.70 21.31
CA TYR A 64 9.22 21.05 21.04
C TYR A 64 7.71 21.23 21.25
N PHE A 65 6.92 20.15 21.20
CA PHE A 65 5.45 20.20 21.23
C PHE A 65 4.84 19.38 22.36
N ASP A 66 5.66 18.95 23.33
CA ASP A 66 5.25 18.12 24.50
C ASP A 66 4.43 16.89 24.08
N ALA A 67 4.78 16.32 22.92
CA ALA A 67 4.05 15.18 22.40
C ALA A 67 4.29 13.96 23.30
N PRO A 68 3.23 13.17 23.57
CA PRO A 68 3.32 12.01 24.44
C PRO A 68 4.09 10.83 23.83
N ILE A 69 4.60 9.96 24.70
CA ILE A 69 5.47 8.83 24.34
C ILE A 69 4.88 7.85 23.32
N TYR A 70 3.55 7.79 23.17
CA TYR A 70 2.93 6.91 22.18
C TYR A 70 3.31 7.29 20.74
N VAL A 71 3.70 8.54 20.47
CA VAL A 71 4.18 8.98 19.14
C VAL A 71 5.41 8.17 18.73
N LEU A 72 6.36 7.98 19.67
CA LEU A 72 7.53 7.14 19.45
C LEU A 72 7.15 5.68 19.19
N ALA A 73 6.21 5.13 19.97
CA ALA A 73 5.75 3.76 19.81
C ALA A 73 5.10 3.53 18.44
N ILE A 74 4.28 4.48 17.96
CA ILE A 74 3.66 4.44 16.63
C ILE A 74 4.72 4.47 15.53
N THR A 75 5.68 5.41 15.60
CA THR A 75 6.76 5.51 14.60
C THR A 75 7.63 4.26 14.56
N LEU A 76 8.04 3.72 15.71
CA LEU A 76 8.82 2.48 15.76
C LEU A 76 8.02 1.28 15.26
N GLY A 77 6.73 1.19 15.61
CA GLY A 77 5.84 0.15 15.11
C GLY A 77 5.72 0.17 13.59
N LEU A 78 5.56 1.35 12.99
CA LEU A 78 5.50 1.53 11.54
C LEU A 78 6.84 1.26 10.85
N PHE A 79 7.96 1.65 11.48
CA PHE A 79 9.30 1.35 11.00
C PHE A 79 9.51 -0.16 10.91
N PHE A 80 9.27 -0.89 12.01
CA PHE A 80 9.47 -2.34 12.03
C PHE A 80 8.45 -3.08 11.15
N ALA A 81 7.20 -2.63 11.07
CA ALA A 81 6.22 -3.21 10.16
C ALA A 81 6.67 -3.10 8.69
N ASN A 82 7.17 -1.93 8.28
CA ASN A 82 7.72 -1.74 6.93
C ASN A 82 8.99 -2.57 6.70
N PHE A 83 9.87 -2.63 7.70
CA PHE A 83 11.10 -3.42 7.63
C PHE A 83 10.80 -4.91 7.45
N ILE A 84 9.90 -5.47 8.27
CA ILE A 84 9.47 -6.86 8.20
C ILE A 84 8.75 -7.14 6.88
N ALA A 85 7.84 -6.26 6.43
CA ALA A 85 7.15 -6.44 5.17
C ALA A 85 8.10 -6.40 3.96
N GLY A 86 9.12 -5.55 3.99
CA GLY A 86 10.11 -5.43 2.93
C GLY A 86 11.08 -6.62 2.87
N MET A 87 11.62 -7.04 4.01
CA MET A 87 12.61 -8.13 4.08
C MET A 87 11.98 -9.53 4.16
N GLY A 88 10.82 -9.65 4.80
CA GLY A 88 10.14 -10.93 5.07
C GLY A 88 9.43 -11.55 3.86
N GLY A 89 9.74 -11.11 2.63
CA GLY A 89 9.19 -11.71 1.42
C GLY A 89 7.74 -11.32 1.08
N SER A 90 7.11 -10.38 1.81
CA SER A 90 5.72 -9.95 1.56
C SER A 90 5.50 -9.41 0.14
N ASN A 91 4.26 -9.41 -0.35
CA ASN A 91 3.95 -8.91 -1.69
C ASN A 91 4.20 -7.38 -1.80
N ILE A 92 4.54 -6.88 -2.99
CA ILE A 92 4.81 -5.47 -3.25
C ILE A 92 3.63 -4.57 -2.85
N ARG A 93 2.40 -5.06 -3.00
CA ARG A 93 1.18 -4.39 -2.55
C ARG A 93 1.22 -4.08 -1.06
N THR A 94 1.69 -5.02 -0.24
CA THR A 94 1.81 -4.84 1.22
C THR A 94 2.91 -3.85 1.55
N THR A 95 4.08 -3.96 0.94
CA THR A 95 5.22 -3.05 1.18
C THR A 95 4.85 -1.61 0.82
N LEU A 96 4.27 -1.37 -0.36
CA LEU A 96 3.85 -0.04 -0.79
C LEU A 96 2.72 0.52 0.07
N SER A 97 1.73 -0.31 0.44
CA SER A 97 0.60 0.16 1.24
C SER A 97 1.01 0.49 2.67
N LEU A 98 1.90 -0.30 3.28
CA LEU A 98 2.46 0.01 4.60
C LEU A 98 3.35 1.25 4.57
N PHE A 99 4.09 1.45 3.49
CA PHE A 99 4.91 2.65 3.33
C PHE A 99 4.04 3.90 3.19
N ALA A 100 3.02 3.84 2.32
CA ALA A 100 2.05 4.91 2.13
C ALA A 100 1.28 5.22 3.42
N LEU A 101 0.81 4.19 4.13
CA LEU A 101 0.16 4.34 5.43
C LEU A 101 1.08 5.03 6.42
N SER A 102 2.35 4.63 6.48
CA SER A 102 3.32 5.27 7.37
C SER A 102 3.52 6.75 7.04
N ILE A 103 3.65 7.11 5.76
CA ILE A 103 3.73 8.53 5.35
C ILE A 103 2.51 9.30 5.86
N ILE A 104 1.30 8.79 5.61
CA ILE A 104 0.05 9.45 6.02
C ILE A 104 0.00 9.61 7.54
N THR A 105 0.33 8.58 8.31
CA THR A 105 0.32 8.64 9.77
C THR A 105 1.31 9.70 10.29
N HIS A 106 2.51 9.81 9.72
CA HIS A 106 3.47 10.85 10.13
C HIS A 106 2.99 12.25 9.75
N LEU A 107 2.38 12.44 8.58
CA LEU A 107 1.78 13.71 8.20
C LEU A 107 0.63 14.11 9.14
N ILE A 108 -0.23 13.16 9.53
CA ILE A 108 -1.30 13.41 10.50
C ILE A 108 -0.72 13.76 11.87
N MET A 109 0.32 13.05 12.33
CA MET A 109 0.99 13.38 13.59
C MET A 109 1.55 14.80 13.57
N LEU A 110 2.26 15.18 12.50
CA LEU A 110 2.74 16.56 12.35
C LEU A 110 1.58 17.56 12.38
N LEU A 111 0.48 17.28 11.68
CA LEU A 111 -0.68 18.17 11.67
C LEU A 111 -1.28 18.34 13.08
N VAL A 112 -1.49 17.24 13.81
CA VAL A 112 -2.13 17.26 15.13
C VAL A 112 -1.30 17.96 16.20
N PHE A 113 0.03 17.88 16.14
CA PHE A 113 0.90 18.44 17.19
C PHE A 113 1.46 19.82 16.84
N ILE A 114 1.56 20.18 15.56
CA ILE A 114 2.14 21.47 15.15
C ILE A 114 1.08 22.55 14.93
N LEU A 115 -0.12 22.19 14.41
CA LEU A 115 -1.25 23.11 14.23
C LEU A 115 -2.18 23.09 15.43
#